data_AF-A0A9P9EGV9-F1
#
_entry.id   AF-A0A9P9EGV9-F1
#
_cell.length_a   1.000
_cell.length_b   1.000
_cell.length_c   1.000
_cell.angle_alpha   90.00
_cell.angle_beta   90.00
_cell.angle_gamma   90.00
#
_symmetry.space_group_name_H-M   'P 1'
#
loop_
_entity.id
_entity.type
_entity.pdbx_description
1 polymer ?
#
loop_
_entity_poly.entity_id
_entity_poly.type
_entity_poly.pdbx_seq_one_letter_code
_entity_poly.pdbx_strand_id
1 'polypeptide(L)' 'IASVTGLLKRFLRQLPDPLLTFDLYDQFTHAAKEEIHRRDLLHASVNELPDAHYATFRVLILHLYCVMSY' A
#
# COMPACT_ATOMS: atom_id res chain seq x y z
N ILE A 1 3.50 -4.35 -22.43
CA ILE A 1 3.35 -4.54 -20.96
C ILE A 1 3.87 -3.33 -20.18
N ALA A 2 5.03 -2.76 -20.52
CA ALA A 2 5.60 -1.58 -19.84
C ALA A 2 4.67 -0.34 -19.80
N SER A 3 3.83 -0.13 -20.81
CA SER A 3 2.92 1.03 -20.85
C SER A 3 1.81 0.97 -19.78
N VAL A 4 1.29 -0.23 -19.47
CA VAL A 4 0.21 -0.41 -18.48
C VAL A 4 0.76 -0.27 -17.06
N THR A 5 1.91 -0.87 -16.77
CA THR A 5 2.56 -0.74 -15.47
C THR A 5 3.07 0.69 -15.23
N GLY A 6 3.51 1.38 -16.28
CA GLY A 6 3.84 2.80 -16.24
C GLY A 6 2.65 3.69 -15.91
N LEU A 7 1.50 3.44 -16.56
CA LEU A 7 0.26 4.18 -16.30
C LEU A 7 -0.22 3.98 -14.86
N LEU A 8 -0.25 2.74 -14.36
CA LEU A 8 -0.64 2.43 -12.98
C LEU A 8 0.25 3.16 -11.97
N LYS A 9 1.58 3.11 -12.16
CA LYS A 9 2.53 3.82 -11.31
C LYS A 9 2.34 5.34 -11.33
N ARG A 10 1.97 5.90 -12.48
CA ARG A 10 1.70 7.34 -12.62
C ARG A 10 0.39 7.72 -11.94
N PHE A 11 -0.67 6.93 -12.12
CA PHE A 11 -1.96 7.14 -11.47
C PHE A 11 -1.80 7.23 -9.94
N LEU A 12 -1.14 6.25 -9.32
CA LEU A 12 -0.91 6.23 -7.87
C LEU A 12 -0.12 7.45 -7.37
N ARG A 13 0.80 7.98 -8.19
CA ARG A 13 1.62 9.16 -7.85
C ARG A 13 0.87 10.48 -8.01
N GLN A 14 -0.19 10.50 -8.82
CA GLN A 14 -0.97 11.70 -9.11
C GLN A 14 -2.15 11.89 -8.16
N LEU A 15 -2.39 10.95 -7.24
CA LEU A 15 -3.41 11.11 -6.21
C LEU A 15 -3.11 12.34 -5.35
N PRO A 16 -4.12 13.17 -5.01
CA PRO A 16 -3.94 14.31 -4.12
C PRO A 16 -3.39 13.92 -2.74
N ASP A 17 -3.82 12.76 -2.24
CA ASP A 17 -3.31 12.09 -1.05
C ASP A 17 -2.80 10.70 -1.47
N PRO A 18 -1.56 10.30 -1.10
CA PRO A 18 -0.99 9.02 -1.50
C PRO A 18 -1.87 7.85 -1.06
N LEU A 19 -1.70 6.70 -1.72
CA LEU A 19 -2.48 5.50 -1.42
C LEU A 19 -2.41 5.08 0.06
N LEU A 20 -1.26 5.27 0.70
CA LEU A 20 -1.07 4.99 2.13
C LEU A 20 -1.31 6.20 3.04
N THR A 21 -1.86 7.29 2.49
CA THR A 21 -2.18 8.57 3.14
C THR A 21 -0.96 9.28 3.74
N PHE A 22 -1.01 10.61 3.86
CA PHE A 22 0.01 11.33 4.62
C PHE A 22 -0.13 11.10 6.13
N ASP A 23 -1.36 10.97 6.63
CA ASP A 23 -1.65 10.87 8.07
C ASP A 23 -1.09 9.58 8.70
N LEU A 24 -1.07 8.47 7.94
CA LEU A 24 -0.57 7.19 8.43
C LEU A 24 0.92 6.95 8.10
N TYR A 25 1.60 7.90 7.45
CA TYR A 25 2.98 7.70 6.98
C TYR A 25 3.95 7.33 8.12
N ASP A 26 3.89 8.04 9.24
CA ASP A 26 4.74 7.78 10.40
C ASP A 26 4.40 6.43 11.05
N GLN A 27 3.12 6.07 11.09
CA GLN A 27 2.67 4.78 11.62
C GLN A 27 3.20 3.62 10.77
N PHE A 28 3.09 3.71 9.44
CA PHE A 28 3.66 2.71 8.53
C PHE A 28 5.19 2.62 8.66
N THR A 29 5.87 3.76 8.78
CA THR A 29 7.33 3.83 8.90
C THR A 29 7.81 3.23 10.23
N HIS A 30 7.09 3.50 11.32
CA HIS A 30 7.35 2.90 12.63
C HIS A 30 7.11 1.39 12.58
N ALA A 31 5.93 0.96 12.13
CA ALA A 31 5.57 -0.45 12.00
C ALA A 31 6.59 -1.24 11.17
N ALA A 32 7.13 -0.64 10.10
CA ALA A 32 8.13 -1.28 9.23
C ALA A 32 9.50 -1.49 9.89
N LYS A 33 9.85 -0.71 10.91
CA LYS A 33 11.13 -0.82 11.65
C LYS A 33 11.09 -1.82 12.81
N GLU A 34 9.90 -2.24 13.21
CA GLU A 34 9.71 -3.24 14.26
C GLU A 34 10.16 -4.63 13.81
N GLU A 35 10.70 -5.43 14.73
CA GLU A 35 11.17 -6.79 14.42
C GLU A 35 10.13 -7.85 14.78
N ILE A 36 9.54 -7.73 15.96
CA ILE A 36 8.69 -8.78 16.55
C ILE A 36 7.24 -8.64 16.09
N HIS A 37 6.68 -7.43 16.16
CA HIS A 37 5.25 -7.17 15.91
C HIS A 37 4.97 -6.53 14.56
N ARG A 38 5.96 -6.50 13.66
CA ARG A 38 5.90 -5.83 12.35
C ARG A 38 4.62 -6.15 11.57
N ARG A 39 4.29 -7.44 11.47
CA ARG A 39 3.11 -7.89 10.70
C ARG A 39 1.83 -7.33 11.29
N ASP A 40 1.67 -7.42 12.59
CA ASP A 40 0.42 -7.05 13.26
C ASP A 40 0.25 -5.53 13.27
N LEU A 41 1.33 -4.78 13.44
CA LEU A 41 1.33 -3.31 13.35
C LEU A 41 1.05 -2.81 11.92
N LEU A 42 1.65 -3.44 10.90
CA LEU A 42 1.34 -3.12 9.51
C LEU A 42 -0.12 -3.45 9.18
N HIS A 43 -0.64 -4.58 9.69
CA HIS A 43 -2.02 -4.96 9.50
C HIS A 43 -2.99 -3.96 10.17
N ALA A 44 -2.67 -3.49 11.38
CA ALA A 44 -3.42 -2.43 12.05
C ALA A 44 -3.43 -1.14 11.22
N SER A 45 -2.25 -0.70 10.75
CA SER A 45 -2.10 0.52 9.92
C SER A 45 -2.91 0.42 8.63
N VAL A 46 -2.96 -0.76 8.00
CA VAL A 46 -3.78 -0.99 6.80
C VAL A 46 -5.27 -0.88 7.11
N ASN A 47 -5.73 -1.33 8.28
CA ASN A 47 -7.14 -1.24 8.67
C ASN A 47 -7.59 0.18 9.03
N GLU A 48 -6.66 1.10 9.27
CA GLU A 48 -6.95 2.52 9.52
C GLU A 48 -7.11 3.33 8.22
N LEU A 49 -6.81 2.72 7.06
CA LEU A 49 -6.99 3.38 5.77
C LEU A 49 -8.47 3.66 5.48
N PRO A 50 -8.80 4.81 4.86
CA PRO A 50 -10.14 5.04 4.32
C PRO A 50 -10.54 3.96 3.31
N ASP A 51 -11.84 3.63 3.24
CA ASP A 51 -12.38 2.52 2.44
C ASP A 51 -11.83 2.45 1.01
N ALA A 52 -11.77 3.59 0.32
CA ALA A 52 -11.27 3.67 -1.06
C ALA A 52 -9.78 3.35 -1.17
N HIS A 53 -8.97 3.80 -0.21
CA HIS A 53 -7.54 3.55 -0.14
C HIS A 53 -7.27 2.09 0.21
N TYR A 54 -7.99 1.54 1.20
CA TYR A 54 -7.92 0.12 1.57
C TYR A 54 -8.27 -0.80 0.40
N ALA A 55 -9.40 -0.55 -0.27
CA ALA A 55 -9.85 -1.37 -1.39
C ALA A 55 -8.83 -1.39 -2.54
N THR A 56 -8.29 -0.21 -2.87
CA THR A 56 -7.26 -0.06 -3.92
C THR A 56 -5.96 -0.76 -3.52
N PHE A 57 -5.50 -0.58 -2.28
CA PHE A 57 -4.29 -1.21 -1.76
C PHE A 57 -4.40 -2.74 -1.77
N ARG A 58 -5.54 -3.29 -1.31
CA ARG A 58 -5.79 -4.73 -1.30
C ARG A 58 -5.65 -5.36 -2.69
N VAL A 59 -6.27 -4.75 -3.71
CA VAL A 59 -6.18 -5.25 -5.09
C VAL A 59 -4.74 -5.15 -5.62
N LEU A 60 -4.06 -4.04 -5.33
CA LEU A 60 -2.66 -3.85 -5.72
C LEU A 60 -1.75 -4.93 -5.13
N ILE A 61 -1.84 -5.19 -3.82
CA ILE A 61 -1.02 -6.22 -3.15
C ILE A 61 -1.33 -7.62 -3.67
N LEU A 62 -2.61 -7.96 -3.88
CA LEU A 62 -2.98 -9.25 -4.48
C LEU A 62 -2.40 -9.42 -5.88
N HIS A 63 -2.44 -8.36 -6.70
CA HIS A 63 -1.84 -8.37 -8.03
C HIS A 63 -0.32 -8.57 -7.97
N LEU A 64 0.38 -7.83 -7.10
CA LEU A 64 1.83 -7.95 -6.94
C LEU A 64 2.24 -9.33 -6.40
N TYR A 65 1.46 -9.90 -5.48
CA TYR A 65 1.66 -11.27 -5.00
C TYR A 65 1.52 -12.30 -6.13
N CYS A 66 0.49 -12.16 -6.95
CA CYS A 66 0.29 -13.01 -8.12
C CYS A 66 1.49 -12.91 -9.08
N VAL A 67 1.92 -11.71 -9.44
CA VAL A 67 3.07 -11.49 -10.33
C VAL A 67 4.38 -12.04 -9.76
N MET A 68 4.59 -11.95 -8.44
CA MET A 68 5.78 -12.49 -7.77
C MET A 68 5.81 -14.03 -7.75
N SER A 69 4.65 -14.68 -7.83
CA SER A 69 4.52 -16.14 -7.79
C SER A 69 4.74 -16.83 -9.16
N TYR A 70 5.04 -16.07 -10.21
CA TYR A 70 5.38 -16.54 -11.56
C TYR A 70 6.84 -16.26 -11.89
#